data_AF-A0A7Y4VJ12-F1
#
_entry.id   AF-A0A7Y4VJ12-F1
#
_cell.length_a   1.000
_cell.length_b   1.000
_cell.length_c   1.000
_cell.angle_alpha   90.00
_cell.angle_beta   90.00
_cell.angle_gamma   90.00
#
_symmetry.space_group_name_H-M   'P 1'
#
loop_
_entity.id
_entity.type
_entity.pdbx_description
1 polymer ?
#
loop_
_entity_poly.entity_id
_entity_poly.type
_entity_poly.pdbx_seq_one_letter_code
_entity_poly.pdbx_strand_id
1 'polypeptide(L)'
;METTAKSPEKISPVKERKVKGMVEIEISKCKGCELCRTACKENALTLSDTINIKGYRYIIANNDLCTGCVNCALVCPDAIITVYRTNPKKNAKREDITPQNIREEIKAIITSPAYDDLSHMDYI
;
A
#
# COMPACT_ATOMS: atom_id res chain seq x y z
N MET A 1 3.99 39.91 -21.86
CA MET A 1 3.22 38.96 -21.06
C MET A 1 3.94 37.63 -21.16
N GLU A 2 4.78 37.35 -20.17
CA GLU A 2 5.73 36.23 -20.19
C GLU A 2 4.99 34.89 -20.25
N THR A 3 5.24 34.13 -21.32
CA THR A 3 4.81 32.74 -21.46
C THR A 3 5.76 31.88 -20.63
N THR A 4 5.42 31.59 -19.38
CA THR A 4 6.18 30.62 -18.59
C THR A 4 5.94 29.22 -19.17
N ALA A 5 6.89 28.77 -19.99
CA ALA A 5 7.03 27.37 -20.38
C ALA A 5 7.18 26.53 -19.11
N LYS A 6 6.20 25.66 -18.82
CA LYS A 6 6.30 24.68 -17.74
C LYS A 6 7.39 23.67 -18.16
N SER A 7 8.51 23.70 -17.42
CA SER A 7 9.66 22.82 -17.55
C SER A 7 9.23 21.34 -17.71
N PRO A 8 9.89 20.54 -18.56
CA PRO A 8 9.53 19.14 -18.77
C PRO A 8 9.71 18.36 -17.47
N GLU A 9 8.61 17.86 -16.92
CA GLU A 9 8.60 16.98 -15.76
C GLU A 9 9.44 15.73 -16.11
N LYS A 10 10.58 15.56 -15.43
CA LYS A 10 11.49 14.42 -15.61
C LYS A 10 10.73 13.12 -15.37
N ILE A 11 10.48 12.35 -16.43
CA ILE A 11 9.98 10.98 -16.32
C ILE A 11 11.13 10.14 -15.76
N SER A 12 11.09 9.85 -14.46
CA SER A 12 12.05 8.97 -13.81
C SER A 12 11.93 7.55 -14.41
N PRO A 13 13.04 6.87 -14.70
CA PRO A 13 13.02 5.56 -15.35
C PRO A 13 12.20 4.56 -14.51
N VAL A 14 11.26 3.87 -15.16
CA VAL A 14 10.39 2.87 -14.54
C VAL A 14 11.28 1.71 -14.08
N LYS A 15 11.64 1.71 -12.79
CA LYS A 15 12.39 0.63 -12.16
C LYS A 15 11.58 -0.66 -12.25
N GLU A 16 12.15 -1.68 -12.89
CA GLU A 16 11.50 -2.99 -13.05
C GLU A 16 11.24 -3.64 -11.67
N ARG A 17 10.01 -4.11 -11.42
CA ARG A 17 9.58 -4.63 -10.11
C ARG A 17 9.18 -6.10 -10.21
N LYS A 18 9.60 -6.89 -9.21
CA LYS A 18 9.24 -8.33 -9.07
C LYS A 18 7.75 -8.56 -8.79
N VAL A 19 7.02 -7.53 -8.36
CA VAL A 19 5.58 -7.59 -8.06
C VAL A 19 4.86 -6.56 -8.92
N LYS A 20 3.81 -7.01 -9.60
CA LYS A 20 2.87 -6.17 -10.34
C LYS A 20 1.50 -6.21 -9.68
N GLY A 21 0.74 -5.14 -9.86
CA GLY A 21 -0.67 -5.07 -9.47
C GLY A 21 -1.54 -4.50 -10.57
N MET A 22 -2.85 -4.59 -10.35
CA MET A 22 -3.87 -4.01 -11.20
C MET A 22 -4.95 -3.41 -10.32
N VAL A 23 -5.47 -2.26 -10.71
CA VAL A 23 -6.61 -1.62 -10.06
C VAL A 23 -7.75 -1.52 -11.07
N GLU A 24 -8.94 -1.90 -10.63
CA GLU A 24 -10.20 -1.67 -11.33
C GLU A 24 -11.08 -0.74 -10.49
N ILE A 25 -11.68 0.26 -11.13
CA ILE A 25 -12.48 1.30 -10.48
C ILE A 25 -13.87 1.29 -11.11
N GLU A 26 -14.92 1.19 -10.29
CA GLU A 26 -16.30 1.31 -10.79
C GLU A 26 -16.60 2.77 -11.16
N ILE A 27 -16.33 3.13 -12.42
CA ILE A 27 -16.39 4.51 -12.93
C ILE A 27 -17.74 5.18 -12.67
N SER A 28 -18.84 4.45 -12.82
CA SER A 28 -20.22 4.96 -12.61
C SER A 28 -20.51 5.40 -11.17
N LYS A 29 -19.72 4.92 -10.20
CA LYS A 29 -19.87 5.27 -8.78
C LYS A 29 -18.74 6.18 -8.27
N CYS A 30 -17.65 6.32 -9.01
CA CYS A 30 -16.53 7.17 -8.60
C CYS A 30 -16.92 8.66 -8.59
N LYS A 31 -16.65 9.32 -7.47
CA LYS A 31 -16.93 10.75 -7.28
C LYS A 31 -15.71 11.65 -7.48
N GLY A 32 -14.55 11.07 -7.80
CA GLY A 32 -13.32 11.85 -8.03
C GLY A 32 -12.78 12.60 -6.82
N CYS A 33 -12.97 12.09 -5.60
CA CYS A 33 -12.51 12.74 -4.36
C CYS A 33 -10.97 12.76 -4.18
N GLU A 34 -10.22 12.12 -5.08
CA GLU A 34 -8.75 12.08 -5.14
C GLU A 34 -8.00 11.51 -3.92
N LEU A 35 -8.70 11.03 -2.89
CA LEU A 35 -8.08 10.41 -1.72
C LEU A 35 -7.18 9.23 -2.11
N CYS A 36 -7.64 8.38 -3.03
CA CYS A 36 -6.86 7.25 -3.52
C CYS A 36 -5.63 7.68 -4.34
N ARG A 37 -5.69 8.81 -5.06
CA ARG A 37 -4.56 9.40 -5.78
C ARG A 37 -3.48 9.80 -4.79
N THR A 38 -3.83 10.56 -3.75
CA THR A 38 -2.90 10.98 -2.69
C THR A 38 -2.30 9.79 -1.94
N ALA A 39 -3.08 8.74 -1.70
CA ALA A 39 -2.60 7.53 -1.02
C ALA A 39 -1.68 6.63 -1.89
N CYS A 40 -1.67 6.84 -3.21
CA CYS A 40 -0.89 6.02 -4.13
C CYS A 40 0.56 6.48 -4.19
N LYS A 41 1.45 5.77 -3.48
CA LYS A 41 2.90 6.05 -3.49
C LYS A 41 3.56 5.91 -4.86
N GLU A 42 2.92 5.17 -5.76
CA GLU A 42 3.43 4.91 -7.11
C GLU A 42 2.93 5.91 -8.15
N ASN A 43 2.08 6.86 -7.75
CA ASN A 43 1.43 7.81 -8.67
C ASN A 43 0.71 7.11 -9.84
N ALA A 44 0.17 5.92 -9.59
CA ALA A 44 -0.51 5.09 -10.59
C ALA A 44 -1.95 5.55 -10.87
N LEU A 45 -2.47 6.57 -10.17
CA LEU A 45 -3.86 7.01 -10.25
C LEU A 45 -3.91 8.51 -10.59
N THR A 46 -4.78 8.89 -11.53
CA THR A 46 -4.99 10.28 -11.95
C THR A 46 -6.47 10.58 -12.12
N LEU A 47 -6.85 11.86 -12.06
CA LEU A 47 -8.21 12.31 -12.35
C LEU A 47 -8.44 12.30 -13.87
N SER A 48 -9.56 11.76 -14.32
CA SER A 48 -9.96 11.70 -15.74
C SER A 48 -10.21 13.10 -16.30
N ASP A 49 -10.00 13.30 -17.60
CA ASP A 49 -10.39 14.56 -18.28
C ASP A 49 -11.86 14.58 -18.71
N THR A 50 -12.56 13.47 -18.54
CA THR A 50 -13.99 13.30 -18.84
C THR A 50 -14.81 13.07 -17.58
N ILE A 51 -16.14 13.12 -17.71
CA ILE A 51 -17.10 12.85 -16.64
C ILE A 51 -17.81 11.51 -16.83
N ASN A 52 -18.25 10.90 -15.72
CA ASN A 52 -19.14 9.74 -15.74
C ASN A 52 -20.62 10.13 -15.86
N ILE A 53 -21.53 9.15 -15.86
CA ILE A 53 -22.98 9.34 -15.96
C ILE A 53 -23.60 10.19 -14.83
N LYS A 54 -22.88 10.39 -13.72
CA LYS A 54 -23.32 11.20 -12.57
C LYS A 54 -22.71 12.61 -12.58
N GLY A 55 -21.95 12.96 -13.61
CA GLY A 55 -21.32 14.27 -13.74
C GLY A 55 -19.98 14.44 -13.01
N TYR A 56 -19.39 13.36 -12.49
CA TYR A 56 -18.11 13.44 -11.78
C TYR A 56 -16.95 13.11 -12.71
N ARG A 57 -15.86 13.88 -12.60
CA ARG A 57 -14.54 13.40 -13.03
C ARG A 57 -14.18 12.21 -12.15
N TYR A 58 -13.75 11.11 -12.73
CA TYR A 58 -13.46 9.86 -12.02
C TYR A 58 -11.96 9.58 -12.01
N ILE A 59 -11.52 8.58 -11.24
CA ILE A 59 -10.11 8.20 -11.21
C ILE A 59 -9.83 7.16 -12.30
N ILE A 60 -8.74 7.34 -13.03
CA ILE A 60 -8.18 6.37 -13.97
C ILE A 60 -6.87 5.81 -13.43
N ALA A 61 -6.54 4.57 -13.80
CA ALA A 61 -5.36 3.86 -13.34
C ALA A 61 -4.36 3.62 -14.48
N ASN A 62 -3.08 3.94 -14.22
CA ASN A 62 -1.94 3.45 -14.99
C ASN A 62 -1.40 2.19 -14.30
N ASN A 63 -1.86 1.02 -14.76
CA ASN A 63 -1.52 -0.26 -14.14
C ASN A 63 -0.06 -0.70 -14.37
N ASP A 64 0.68 -0.06 -15.27
CA ASP A 64 2.13 -0.32 -15.43
C ASP A 64 2.93 0.13 -14.22
N LEU A 65 2.39 1.08 -13.44
CA LEU A 65 3.00 1.59 -12.21
C LEU A 65 2.50 0.88 -10.95
N CYS A 66 1.40 0.14 -11.03
CA CYS A 66 0.72 -0.42 -9.86
C CYS A 66 1.49 -1.62 -9.27
N THR A 67 1.65 -1.63 -7.94
CA THR A 67 2.24 -2.74 -7.18
C THR A 67 1.22 -3.62 -6.46
N GLY A 68 -0.07 -3.23 -6.48
CA GLY A 68 -1.14 -3.93 -5.77
C GLY A 68 -1.01 -3.83 -4.24
N CYS A 69 -0.67 -2.65 -3.71
CA CYS A 69 -0.47 -2.41 -2.27
C CYS A 69 -1.75 -2.11 -1.47
N VAL A 70 -2.91 -2.09 -2.12
CA VAL A 70 -4.27 -1.90 -1.55
C VAL A 70 -4.59 -0.57 -0.86
N ASN A 71 -3.63 0.34 -0.68
CA ASN A 71 -3.89 1.65 -0.06
C ASN A 71 -5.06 2.42 -0.69
N CYS A 72 -5.18 2.41 -2.02
CA CYS A 72 -6.26 3.08 -2.74
C CYS A 72 -7.64 2.53 -2.36
N ALA A 73 -7.77 1.20 -2.18
CA ALA A 73 -9.02 0.57 -1.78
C ALA A 73 -9.38 0.90 -0.33
N LEU A 74 -8.39 0.92 0.57
CA LEU A 74 -8.60 1.22 1.99
C LEU A 74 -9.09 2.65 2.24
N VAL A 75 -8.61 3.62 1.47
CA VAL A 75 -8.99 5.03 1.63
C VAL A 75 -10.23 5.42 0.81
N CYS A 76 -10.76 4.52 -0.02
CA CYS A 76 -11.91 4.83 -0.85
C CYS A 76 -13.18 4.85 0.01
N PRO A 77 -13.85 6.01 0.20
CA PRO A 77 -15.02 6.11 1.08
C PRO A 77 -16.24 5.36 0.51
N ASP A 78 -16.26 5.12 -0.80
CA ASP A 78 -17.37 4.43 -1.48
C ASP A 78 -17.07 2.93 -1.73
N ALA A 79 -15.88 2.43 -1.37
CA ALA A 79 -15.44 1.04 -1.56
C ALA A 79 -15.59 0.50 -3.00
N ILE A 80 -15.30 1.34 -4.00
CA ILE A 80 -15.48 1.04 -5.44
C ILE A 80 -14.21 0.59 -6.19
N ILE A 81 -13.14 0.29 -5.44
CA ILE A 81 -11.82 -0.02 -6.00
C ILE A 81 -11.46 -1.47 -5.71
N THR A 82 -11.35 -2.29 -6.75
CA THR A 82 -10.84 -3.65 -6.66
C THR A 82 -9.36 -3.68 -7.00
N VAL A 83 -8.56 -4.40 -6.20
CA VAL A 83 -7.11 -4.46 -6.35
C VAL A 83 -6.65 -5.90 -6.52
N TYR A 84 -5.90 -6.15 -7.59
CA TYR A 84 -5.25 -7.41 -7.87
C TYR A 84 -3.74 -7.28 -7.69
N ARG A 85 -3.09 -8.37 -7.27
CA ARG A 85 -1.65 -8.43 -7.08
C ARG A 85 -1.13 -9.76 -7.60
N THR A 86 -0.09 -9.72 -8.41
CA THR A 86 0.63 -10.93 -8.80
C THR A 86 1.27 -11.55 -7.56
N ASN A 87 1.13 -12.86 -7.39
CA ASN A 87 1.84 -13.60 -6.36
C ASN A 87 3.10 -14.24 -6.98
N PRO A 88 4.28 -13.59 -6.93
CA PRO A 88 5.48 -14.22 -7.47
C PRO A 88 5.80 -15.49 -6.68
N LYS A 89 6.01 -16.61 -7.39
CA LYS A 89 6.42 -17.87 -6.75
C LYS A 89 7.72 -17.62 -5.97
N LYS A 90 7.71 -17.94 -4.67
CA LYS A 90 8.92 -17.85 -3.83
C LYS A 90 9.88 -18.97 -4.23
N ASN A 91 10.81 -18.67 -5.12
CA ASN A 91 11.97 -19.52 -5.39
C ASN A 91 13.18 -19.11 -4.53
N ALA A 92 12.94 -18.63 -3.31
CA ALA A 92 14.00 -18.31 -2.37
C ALA A 92 13.92 -19.31 -1.22
N LYS A 93 15.01 -20.06 -0.98
CA LYS A 93 15.25 -20.69 0.32
C LYS A 93 15.09 -19.57 1.35
N ARG A 94 14.05 -19.65 2.18
CA ARG A 94 13.93 -18.73 3.31
C ARG A 94 14.90 -19.27 4.35
N GLU A 95 15.98 -18.55 4.65
CA GLU A 95 16.73 -18.86 5.87
C GLU A 95 15.81 -18.61 7.06
N ASP A 96 15.72 -19.61 7.94
CA ASP A 96 15.09 -19.43 9.24
C ASP A 96 16.03 -18.57 10.11
N ILE A 97 15.59 -17.35 10.41
CA ILE A 97 16.33 -16.43 11.28
C ILE A 97 16.00 -16.66 12.76
N THR A 98 15.12 -17.62 13.08
CA THR A 98 14.75 -17.92 14.46
C THR A 98 16.01 -18.35 15.21
N PRO A 99 16.38 -17.67 16.32
CA PRO A 99 17.50 -18.10 17.14
C PRO A 99 17.27 -19.55 17.58
N GLN A 100 18.30 -20.39 17.44
CA GLN A 100 18.21 -21.82 17.73
C GLN A 100 17.76 -22.10 19.17
N ASN A 101 18.02 -21.16 20.08
CA ASN A 101 17.76 -21.29 21.52
C ASN A 101 16.61 -20.39 22.01
N ILE A 102 15.79 -19.81 21.12
CA ILE A 102 14.75 -18.84 21.52
C ILE A 102 13.80 -19.39 22.59
N ARG A 103 13.53 -20.71 22.58
CA ARG A 103 12.73 -21.38 23.63
C ARG A 103 13.38 -21.31 25.00
N GLU A 104 14.68 -21.61 25.09
CA GLU A 104 15.40 -21.60 26.36
C GLU A 104 15.65 -20.18 26.85
N GLU A 105 15.89 -19.23 25.94
CA GLU A 105 16.00 -17.81 26.24
C GLU A 105 14.67 -17.25 26.79
N ILE A 106 13.54 -17.54 26.14
CA ILE A 106 12.21 -17.14 26.62
C ILE A 106 11.91 -17.78 27.97
N LYS A 107 12.19 -19.09 28.14
CA LYS A 107 12.04 -19.77 29.42
C LYS A 107 12.83 -19.07 30.52
N ALA A 108 14.11 -18.78 30.27
CA ALA A 108 14.96 -18.10 31.24
C ALA A 108 14.41 -16.72 31.64
N ILE A 109 13.80 -15.99 30.69
CA ILE A 109 13.15 -14.70 30.96
C ILE A 109 11.89 -14.87 31.82
N ILE A 110 10.97 -15.78 31.45
CA ILE A 110 9.69 -15.96 32.17
C ILE A 110 9.84 -16.65 33.53
N THR A 111 10.93 -17.39 33.75
CA THR A 111 11.27 -17.96 35.06
C THR A 111 12.21 -17.07 35.86
N SER A 112 12.53 -15.86 35.37
CA SER A 112 13.41 -14.94 36.10
C SER A 112 12.67 -14.32 37.29
N PRO A 113 13.33 -14.11 38.43
CA PRO A 113 12.75 -13.41 39.58
C PRO A 113 12.25 -12.00 39.23
N ALA A 114 12.87 -11.36 38.22
CA ALA A 114 12.47 -10.05 37.72
C ALA A 114 11.13 -10.07 36.95
N TYR A 115 10.73 -11.20 36.36
CA TYR A 115 9.42 -11.36 35.72
C TYR A 115 8.31 -11.56 36.76
N ASP A 116 8.61 -12.25 37.86
CA ASP A 116 7.64 -12.53 38.93
C ASP A 116 7.33 -11.28 39.79
N ASP A 117 8.27 -10.35 39.92
CA ASP A 117 8.08 -9.05 40.56
C ASP A 117 7.14 -8.12 39.74
N LEU A 118 7.25 -8.18 38.40
CA LEU A 118 6.37 -7.44 37.49
C LEU A 118 4.96 -8.03 37.39
N SER A 119 4.79 -9.34 37.66
CA SER A 119 3.47 -10.00 37.67
C SER A 119 2.67 -9.74 38.95
N HIS A 120 3.34 -9.26 40.02
CA HIS A 120 2.77 -8.94 41.33
C HIS A 120 2.69 -7.42 41.63
N MET A 121 2.98 -6.54 40.67
CA MET A 121 2.57 -5.14 40.79
C MET A 121 1.05 -5.06 40.62
N ASP A 122 0.34 -5.34 41.71
CA ASP A 122 -1.07 -5.01 41.85
C ASP A 122 -1.25 -3.52 41.52
N TYR A 123 -2.03 -3.29 40.46
CA TYR A 123 -2.52 -1.99 40.05
C TYR A 123 -3.25 -1.36 41.25
N ILE A 124 -2.67 -0.31 41.83
CA ILE A 124 -3.35 0.60 42.77
C ILE A 124 -4.37 1.44 41.99
#